data_AF-J3F5Q5-F1
#
_entry.id   AF-J3F5Q5-F1
#
_cell.length_a   1.000
_cell.length_b   1.000
_cell.length_c   1.000
_cell.angle_alpha   90.00
_cell.angle_beta   90.00
_cell.angle_gamma   90.00
#
_symmetry.space_group_name_H-M   'P 1'
#
loop_
_entity.id
_entity.type
_entity.pdbx_description
1 polymer ?
#
loop_
_entity_poly.entity_id
_entity_poly.type
_entity_poly.pdbx_seq_one_letter_code
_entity_poly.pdbx_strand_id
1 'polypeptide(L)'
;MNTVEQIVKNESLDDIVAVFALIKANPHLDRMIRLYNRDILKEYGALENAYSRLFAAGVLALGEHGLAIKGPNWSPPKFMIENRYT
;
A
#
# COMPACT_ATOMS: atom_id res chain seq x y z
N MET A 1 12.00 -13.51 8.59
CA MET A 1 11.12 -12.43 8.09
C MET A 1 10.93 -12.64 6.60
N ASN A 2 9.69 -12.65 6.10
CA ASN A 2 9.44 -12.73 4.66
C ASN A 2 9.46 -11.31 4.03
N THR A 3 9.61 -11.22 2.71
CA THR A 3 9.68 -9.95 1.98
C THR A 3 8.49 -9.02 2.27
N VAL A 4 7.27 -9.57 2.36
CA VAL A 4 6.06 -8.77 2.66
C VAL A 4 6.14 -8.15 4.05
N GLU A 5 6.52 -8.92 5.06
CA GLU A 5 6.70 -8.45 6.43
C GLU A 5 7.78 -7.36 6.50
N GLN A 6 8.87 -7.50 5.76
CA GLN A 6 9.91 -6.47 5.70
C GLN A 6 9.40 -5.17 5.08
N ILE A 7 8.67 -5.23 3.97
CA ILE A 7 8.10 -4.03 3.33
C ILE A 7 7.13 -3.33 4.29
N VAL A 8 6.19 -4.06 4.89
CA VAL A 8 5.15 -3.47 5.75
C VAL A 8 5.72 -2.84 7.04
N LYS A 9 6.85 -3.35 7.54
CA LYS A 9 7.50 -2.80 8.73
C LYS A 9 8.32 -1.54 8.48
N ASN A 10 8.85 -1.38 7.27
CA ASN A 10 9.91 -0.41 7.00
C ASN A 10 9.51 0.70 6.01
N GLU A 11 8.48 0.47 5.20
CA GLU A 11 8.03 1.43 4.18
C GLU A 11 6.81 2.23 4.65
N SER A 12 6.58 3.38 3.99
CA SER A 12 5.47 4.27 4.34
C SER A 12 4.11 3.62 4.02
N LEU A 13 3.05 4.08 4.69
CA LEU A 13 1.70 3.58 4.42
C LEU A 13 1.31 3.80 2.95
N ASP A 14 1.67 4.95 2.39
CA ASP A 14 1.36 5.29 1.00
C ASP A 14 2.11 4.36 0.02
N ASP A 15 3.38 4.03 0.28
CA ASP A 15 4.14 3.07 -0.54
C ASP A 15 3.57 1.65 -0.44
N ILE A 16 3.19 1.22 0.77
CA ILE A 16 2.55 -0.07 1.00
C ILE A 16 1.23 -0.15 0.21
N VAL A 17 0.38 0.87 0.29
CA VAL A 17 -0.91 0.89 -0.41
C VAL A 17 -0.71 0.98 -1.93
N ALA A 18 0.23 1.80 -2.42
CA ALA A 18 0.53 1.96 -3.85
C ALA A 18 0.97 0.66 -4.54
N VAL A 19 1.52 -0.29 -3.78
CA VAL A 19 1.96 -1.60 -4.29
C VAL A 19 0.91 -2.69 -4.03
N PHE A 20 0.48 -2.85 -2.78
CA PHE A 20 -0.34 -4.00 -2.41
C PHE A 20 -1.81 -3.84 -2.75
N ALA A 21 -2.34 -2.63 -2.92
CA ALA A 21 -3.71 -2.42 -3.38
C ALA A 21 -3.96 -2.97 -4.79
N LEU A 22 -2.89 -3.20 -5.58
CA LEU A 22 -2.96 -3.79 -6.91
C LEU A 22 -3.29 -5.29 -6.89
N ILE A 23 -3.02 -5.96 -5.76
CA ILE A 23 -3.12 -7.42 -5.63
C ILE A 23 -3.90 -7.87 -4.38
N LYS A 24 -4.30 -6.95 -3.51
CA LYS A 24 -5.10 -7.21 -2.31
C LYS A 24 -6.22 -6.19 -2.22
N ALA A 25 -7.45 -6.70 -2.16
CA ALA A 25 -8.61 -5.86 -1.86
C ALA A 25 -8.46 -5.26 -0.45
N ASN A 26 -9.11 -4.12 -0.23
CA ASN A 26 -8.97 -3.31 0.99
C ASN A 26 -9.05 -4.14 2.31
N PRO A 27 -10.03 -5.06 2.52
CA PRO A 27 -10.07 -5.84 3.76
C PRO A 27 -8.85 -6.76 3.97
N HIS A 28 -8.28 -7.26 2.88
CA HIS A 28 -7.10 -8.13 2.92
C HIS A 28 -5.82 -7.32 3.14
N LEU A 29 -5.77 -6.09 2.60
CA LEU A 29 -4.68 -5.15 2.83
C LEU A 29 -4.66 -4.67 4.28
N ASP A 30 -5.80 -4.26 4.84
CA ASP A 30 -5.93 -3.88 6.25
C ASP A 30 -5.42 -5.00 7.18
N ARG A 31 -5.91 -6.23 6.98
CA ARG A 31 -5.47 -7.39 7.76
C ARG A 31 -3.96 -7.61 7.67
N MET A 32 -3.38 -7.51 6.47
CA MET A 32 -1.94 -7.69 6.26
C MET A 32 -1.14 -6.62 7.00
N ILE A 33 -1.55 -5.35 6.92
CA ILE A 33 -0.86 -4.25 7.59
C ILE A 33 -0.92 -4.45 9.11
N ARG A 34 -2.10 -4.73 9.67
CA ARG A 34 -2.27 -4.98 11.11
C ARG A 34 -1.55 -6.23 11.62
N LEU A 35 -1.18 -7.16 10.75
CA LEU A 35 -0.39 -8.32 11.14
C LEU A 35 1.07 -7.96 11.40
N TYR A 36 1.64 -7.04 10.59
CA TYR A 36 3.08 -6.77 10.60
C TYR A 36 3.46 -5.40 11.17
N ASN A 37 2.55 -4.42 11.14
CA ASN A 37 2.76 -3.07 11.64
C ASN A 37 1.43 -2.44 12.08
N ARG A 38 0.95 -2.74 13.29
CA ARG A 38 -0.33 -2.20 13.79
C ARG A 38 -0.32 -0.69 13.98
N ASP A 39 0.83 -0.15 14.39
CA ASP A 39 0.96 1.25 14.76
C ASP A 39 0.79 2.19 13.56
N ILE A 40 1.11 1.73 12.35
CA ILE A 40 0.90 2.52 11.12
C ILE A 40 -0.58 2.80 10.81
N LEU A 41 -1.49 1.99 11.38
CA LEU A 41 -2.96 2.16 11.29
C LEU A 41 -3.58 2.53 12.63
N LYS A 42 -2.81 3.14 13.54
CA LYS A 42 -3.29 3.56 14.86
C LYS A 42 -4.34 4.66 14.78
N GLU A 43 -4.18 5.58 13.83
CA GLU A 43 -5.17 6.64 13.60
C GLU A 43 -6.41 6.08 12.90
N TYR A 44 -7.58 6.48 13.38
CA TYR A 44 -8.85 6.12 12.75
C TYR A 44 -8.88 6.66 11.31
N GLY A 45 -9.22 5.80 10.35
CA GLY A 45 -9.28 6.18 8.94
C GLY A 45 -7.92 6.26 8.24
N ALA A 46 -6.81 5.82 8.87
CA ALA A 46 -5.47 5.95 8.28
C ALA A 46 -5.35 5.29 6.89
N LEU A 47 -5.97 4.13 6.70
CA LEU A 47 -5.94 3.40 5.42
C LEU A 47 -6.79 4.11 4.36
N GLU A 48 -8.00 4.54 4.71
CA GLU A 48 -8.90 5.29 3.85
C GLU A 48 -8.26 6.62 3.41
N ASN A 49 -7.56 7.29 4.33
CA ASN A 49 -6.83 8.52 4.05
C ASN A 49 -5.67 8.27 3.07
N ALA A 50 -4.94 7.16 3.22
CA ALA A 50 -3.89 6.78 2.27
C ALA A 50 -4.44 6.51 0.86
N TYR A 51 -5.53 5.74 0.76
CA TYR A 51 -6.22 5.56 -0.52
C TYR A 51 -6.66 6.90 -1.12
N SER A 52 -7.26 7.78 -0.32
CA SER A 52 -7.74 9.09 -0.77
C SER A 52 -6.61 9.96 -1.33
N ARG A 53 -5.46 10.01 -0.64
CA ARG A 53 -4.25 10.71 -1.14
C ARG A 53 -3.76 10.12 -2.46
N LEU A 54 -3.67 8.79 -2.56
CA LEU A 54 -3.14 8.12 -3.75
C LEU A 54 -4.07 8.23 -4.97
N PHE A 55 -5.39 8.19 -4.78
CA PHE A 55 -6.35 8.46 -5.85
C PHE A 55 -6.31 9.93 -6.28
N ALA A 56 -6.30 10.86 -5.33
CA ALA A 56 -6.21 12.30 -5.64
C ALA A 56 -4.91 12.66 -6.38
N ALA A 57 -3.80 12.01 -6.04
CA ALA A 57 -2.52 12.17 -6.70
C ALA A 57 -2.43 11.44 -8.07
N GLY A 58 -3.44 10.66 -8.46
CA GLY A 58 -3.43 9.86 -9.68
C GLY A 58 -2.41 8.70 -9.65
N VAL A 59 -1.91 8.34 -8.47
CA VAL A 59 -1.01 7.18 -8.29
C VAL A 59 -1.82 5.88 -8.41
N LEU A 60 -3.02 5.86 -7.86
CA LEU A 60 -3.97 4.76 -8.02
C LEU A 60 -5.19 5.19 -8.84
N ALA A 61 -5.82 4.23 -9.50
CA ALA A 61 -7.12 4.38 -10.14
C ALA A 61 -8.04 3.20 -9.77
N LEU A 62 -9.35 3.41 -9.87
CA LEU A 62 -10.33 2.40 -9.50
C LEU A 62 -10.18 1.18 -10.42
N GLY A 63 -10.00 0.01 -9.81
CA GLY A 63 -9.99 -1.27 -10.49
C GLY A 63 -11.29 -2.04 -10.27
N GLU A 64 -11.26 -3.31 -10.65
CA GLU A 64 -12.37 -4.24 -10.44
C GLU A 64 -12.22 -5.01 -9.13
N HIS A 65 -13.32 -5.57 -8.64
CA HIS A 65 -13.34 -6.48 -7.48
C HIS A 65 -12.69 -5.91 -6.20
N GLY A 66 -12.73 -4.59 -6.01
CA GLY A 66 -12.15 -3.92 -4.84
C GLY A 66 -10.63 -3.80 -4.88
N LEU A 67 -10.00 -4.09 -6.02
CA LEU A 67 -8.59 -3.80 -6.29
C LEU A 67 -8.44 -2.38 -6.86
N ALA A 68 -7.24 -1.82 -6.67
CA ALA A 68 -6.81 -0.66 -7.42
C ALA A 68 -6.04 -1.12 -8.68
N ILE A 69 -5.97 -0.23 -9.67
CA ILE A 69 -5.02 -0.34 -10.78
C ILE A 69 -4.03 0.81 -10.73
N LYS A 70 -2.94 0.70 -11.49
CA LYS A 70 -1.95 1.78 -11.63
C LYS A 70 -2.63 2.99 -12.26
N GLY A 71 -2.57 4.12 -11.57
CA GLY A 71 -3.01 5.41 -12.10
C GLY A 71 -1.98 6.03 -13.05
N PRO A 72 -2.31 7.16 -13.70
CA PRO A 72 -1.43 7.83 -14.65
C PRO A 72 -0.09 8.29 -14.04
N ASN A 73 -0.07 8.58 -12.75
CA ASN A 73 1.12 9.04 -12.02
C ASN A 73 1.78 7.91 -11.21
N TRP A 74 1.41 6.66 -11.45
CA TRP A 74 2.03 5.54 -10.74
C TRP A 74 3.50 5.39 -11.15
N SER A 75 4.39 5.41 -10.16
CA SER A 75 5.80 5.08 -10.31
C SER A 75 6.22 4.06 -9.26
N PRO A 76 7.19 3.16 -9.54
CA PRO A 76 7.70 2.24 -8.53
C PRO A 76 8.23 3.00 -7.30
N PRO A 77 7.85 2.62 -6.07
CA PRO A 77 8.46 3.16 -4.87
C PRO A 77 9.96 2.92 -4.81
N LYS A 78 10.67 3.77 -4.04
CA LYS A 78 12.13 3.76 -3.94
C LYS A 78 12.71 2.38 -3.58
N PHE A 79 12.07 1.66 -2.65
CA PHE A 79 12.54 0.34 -2.23
C PHE A 79 12.51 -0.71 -3.36
N MET A 80 11.61 -0.57 -4.34
CA MET A 80 11.56 -1.43 -5.51
C MET A 80 12.69 -1.11 -6.49
N ILE A 81 13.00 0.18 -6.67
CA ILE A 81 14.11 0.63 -7.53
C ILE A 81 15.46 0.16 -6.95
N GLU A 82 15.59 0.20 -5.64
CA GLU A 82 16.80 -0.20 -4.91
C GLU A 82 16.91 -1.71 -4.67
N ASN A 83 15.90 -2.51 -5.07
CA ASN A 83 15.86 -3.95 -4.79
C ASN A 83 16.12 -4.31 -3.31
N ARG A 84 15.60 -3.50 -2.38
CA ARG A 84 15.96 -3.56 -0.95
C ARG A 84 15.60 -4.87 -0.24
N TYR A 85 14.61 -5.61 -0.74
CA TYR A 85 14.03 -6.80 -0.09
C TYR A 85 14.06 -8.06 -0.96
N THR A 86 14.98 -8.07 -1.94
CA THR A 86 15.20 -9.12 -2.95
C THR A 86 16.62 -9.65 -2.88
#